data_AF-M1TTN2-F1
#
_entry.id   AF-M1TTN2-F1
#
_cell.length_a   1.000
_cell.length_b   1.000
_cell.length_c   1.000
_cell.angle_alpha   90.00
_cell.angle_beta   90.00
_cell.angle_gamma   90.00
#
_symmetry.space_group_name_H-M   'P 1'
#
loop_
_entity.id
_entity.type
_entity.pdbx_description
1 polymer ?
#
loop_
_entity_poly.entity_id
_entity_poly.type
_entity_poly.pdbx_seq_one_letter_code
_entity_poly.pdbx_strand_id
1 'polypeptide(L)'
;MSGPAEKMPKLPPLKFKWTWIIAIVATTAIIVAVLISTYYPGLPDPMPVHWNAAGEADNWEPKSLQTFVSLILLGPAIILLTLIGSQALIRMQAAHITDPGGARTVNEAYRTWWGLHSAMRHLGWYMFAINLSVMVLLLDSYRPAPSTVGIVIALGGLILATAVFMWIMVKESKQIEQQYPKPEGEQGKTWGIFYNDPADKRILIDTGSGTHFTLNIGRPAGKIWAIILFGAPLVFFLWLIIA
;
A
#
# COMPACT_ATOMS: atom_id res chain seq x y z
N MET A 1 16.20 -9.25 -42.86
CA MET A 1 15.98 -10.65 -42.42
C MET A 1 15.57 -10.59 -40.96
N SER A 2 14.28 -10.67 -40.66
CA SER A 2 13.81 -10.80 -39.27
C SER A 2 14.18 -12.20 -38.80
N GLY A 3 14.99 -12.31 -37.75
CA GLY A 3 15.28 -13.60 -37.11
C GLY A 3 13.99 -14.32 -36.69
N PRO A 4 14.05 -15.62 -36.40
CA PRO A 4 12.88 -16.36 -35.94
C PRO A 4 12.26 -15.65 -34.73
N ALA A 5 10.95 -15.42 -34.77
CA ALA A 5 10.22 -14.79 -33.68
C ALA A 5 10.49 -15.58 -32.39
N GLU A 6 11.10 -14.92 -31.40
CA GLU A 6 11.46 -15.56 -30.15
C GLU A 6 10.18 -16.04 -29.45
N LYS A 7 10.13 -17.33 -29.12
CA LYS A 7 8.95 -17.93 -28.51
C LYS A 7 8.78 -17.40 -27.08
N MET A 8 7.60 -16.86 -26.78
CA MET A 8 7.31 -16.32 -25.45
C MET A 8 7.49 -17.39 -24.35
N PRO A 9 8.07 -17.01 -23.18
CA PRO A 9 8.37 -17.95 -22.12
C PRO A 9 7.10 -18.43 -21.41
N LYS A 10 7.12 -19.66 -20.88
CA LYS A 10 6.06 -20.12 -19.96
C LYS A 10 6.38 -19.64 -18.55
N LEU A 11 5.61 -18.70 -18.04
CA LEU A 11 5.80 -18.12 -16.71
C LEU A 11 5.04 -18.92 -15.64
N PRO A 12 5.64 -19.20 -14.47
CA PRO A 12 4.95 -19.95 -13.42
C PRO A 12 3.87 -19.09 -12.74
N PRO A 13 2.77 -19.70 -12.25
CA PRO A 13 1.71 -18.97 -11.58
C PRO A 13 2.17 -18.41 -10.22
N LEU A 14 1.73 -17.20 -9.90
CA LEU A 14 1.96 -16.60 -8.58
C LEU A 14 1.06 -17.25 -7.53
N LYS A 15 1.65 -17.59 -6.38
CA LYS A 15 0.94 -18.21 -5.24
C LYS A 15 0.38 -17.15 -4.31
N PHE A 16 -0.85 -17.36 -3.86
CA PHE A 16 -1.52 -16.53 -2.86
C PHE A 16 -0.76 -16.55 -1.53
N LYS A 17 -0.72 -15.41 -0.83
CA LYS A 17 0.01 -15.24 0.42
C LYS A 17 -0.95 -15.30 1.61
N TRP A 18 -1.43 -16.51 1.91
CA TRP A 18 -2.36 -16.79 3.01
C TRP A 18 -1.82 -16.42 4.39
N THR A 19 -0.49 -16.48 4.57
CA THR A 19 0.17 -16.13 5.84
C THR A 19 -0.23 -14.75 6.34
N TRP A 20 -0.31 -13.77 5.45
CA TRP A 20 -0.64 -12.38 5.82
C TRP A 20 -2.13 -12.18 6.07
N ILE A 21 -2.99 -12.92 5.39
CA ILE A 21 -4.44 -12.91 5.65
C ILE A 21 -4.71 -13.49 7.03
N ILE A 22 -4.09 -14.63 7.35
CA ILE A 22 -4.19 -15.26 8.67
C ILE A 22 -3.64 -14.31 9.75
N ALA A 23 -2.49 -13.66 9.51
CA ALA A 23 -1.90 -12.72 10.46
C ALA A 23 -2.82 -11.52 10.73
N ILE A 24 -3.43 -10.93 9.69
CA ILE A 24 -4.39 -9.82 9.84
C ILE A 24 -5.61 -10.30 10.62
N VAL A 25 -6.24 -11.41 10.24
CA VAL A 25 -7.44 -11.95 10.91
C VAL A 25 -7.15 -12.25 12.38
N ALA A 26 -6.04 -12.94 12.67
CA ALA A 26 -5.67 -13.32 14.03
C ALA A 26 -5.41 -12.08 14.90
N THR A 27 -4.64 -11.11 14.39
CA THR A 27 -4.30 -9.90 15.15
C THR A 27 -5.53 -9.03 15.39
N THR A 28 -6.38 -8.86 14.38
CA THR A 28 -7.65 -8.15 14.52
C THR A 28 -8.56 -8.84 15.54
N ALA A 29 -8.71 -10.16 15.48
CA ALA A 29 -9.53 -10.90 16.45
C ALA A 29 -9.02 -10.74 17.90
N ILE A 30 -7.70 -10.80 18.11
CA ILE A 30 -7.10 -10.59 19.43
C ILE A 30 -7.39 -9.18 19.93
N ILE A 31 -7.16 -8.16 19.10
CA ILE A 31 -7.33 -6.76 19.53
C ILE A 31 -8.81 -6.42 19.75
N VAL A 32 -9.71 -6.93 18.91
CA VAL A 32 -11.16 -6.81 19.11
C VAL A 32 -11.58 -7.46 20.43
N ALA A 33 -11.05 -8.65 20.76
CA ALA A 33 -11.33 -9.30 22.04
C ALA A 33 -10.85 -8.46 23.23
N VAL A 34 -9.67 -7.82 23.13
CA VAL A 34 -9.19 -6.86 24.14
C VAL A 34 -10.14 -5.66 24.24
N LEU A 35 -10.55 -5.07 23.11
CA LEU A 35 -11.47 -3.94 23.06
C LEU A 35 -12.81 -4.25 23.75
N ILE A 36 -13.39 -5.41 23.45
CA ILE A 36 -14.65 -5.87 24.03
C ILE A 36 -14.52 -6.20 25.52
N SER A 37 -13.44 -6.87 25.93
CA SER A 37 -13.30 -7.32 27.32
C SER A 37 -12.89 -6.21 28.28
N THR A 38 -12.08 -5.26 27.80
CA THR A 38 -11.41 -4.27 28.67
C THR A 38 -12.08 -2.90 28.61
N TYR A 39 -12.46 -2.43 27.41
CA TYR A 39 -12.91 -1.06 27.22
C TYR A 39 -14.42 -0.93 27.08
N TYR A 40 -15.06 -1.80 26.28
CA TYR A 40 -16.52 -1.76 26.05
C TYR A 40 -17.38 -1.74 27.33
N PRO A 41 -17.08 -2.49 28.42
CA PRO A 41 -17.90 -2.47 29.63
C PRO A 41 -17.98 -1.08 30.26
N GLY A 42 -16.86 -0.34 30.24
CA GLY A 42 -16.74 0.99 30.84
C GLY A 42 -17.25 2.15 29.97
N LEU A 43 -17.64 1.90 28.72
CA LEU A 43 -18.17 2.96 27.86
C LEU A 43 -19.54 3.46 28.37
N PRO A 44 -19.80 4.77 28.30
CA PRO A 44 -21.11 5.34 28.62
C PRO A 44 -22.18 4.94 27.58
N ASP A 45 -23.44 5.20 27.92
CA ASP A 45 -24.57 5.15 26.98
C ASP A 45 -25.21 6.55 26.94
N PRO A 46 -25.16 7.28 25.80
CA PRO A 46 -24.61 6.88 24.50
C PRO A 46 -23.07 6.75 24.52
N MET A 47 -22.51 5.95 23.61
CA MET A 47 -21.07 5.72 23.45
C MET A 47 -20.48 6.59 22.33
N PRO A 48 -19.20 7.00 22.43
CA PRO A 48 -18.58 7.83 21.40
C PRO A 48 -18.28 7.02 20.15
N VAL A 49 -18.51 7.62 18.97
CA VAL A 49 -18.24 6.99 17.65
C VAL A 49 -17.39 7.85 16.72
N HIS A 50 -17.15 9.11 17.09
CA HIS A 50 -16.27 10.03 16.39
C HIS A 50 -15.56 10.95 17.39
N TRP A 51 -14.38 11.42 17.01
CA TRP A 51 -13.56 12.35 17.79
C TRP A 51 -13.09 13.50 16.90
N ASN A 52 -13.12 14.71 17.45
CA ASN A 52 -12.61 15.90 16.77
C ASN A 52 -11.06 15.93 16.78
N ALA A 53 -10.48 16.97 16.19
CA ALA A 53 -9.01 17.12 16.13
C ALA A 53 -8.34 17.31 17.51
N ALA A 54 -9.10 17.71 18.54
CA ALA A 54 -8.62 17.79 19.92
C ALA A 54 -8.70 16.44 20.65
N GLY A 55 -9.19 15.37 19.99
CA GLY A 55 -9.39 14.06 20.59
C GLY A 55 -10.62 14.00 21.51
N GLU A 56 -11.52 14.98 21.44
CA GLU A 56 -12.77 14.99 22.19
C GLU A 56 -13.89 14.34 21.37
N ALA A 57 -14.73 13.55 22.03
CA ALA A 57 -15.85 12.90 21.36
C ALA A 57 -16.95 13.92 21.00
N ASP A 58 -17.21 14.06 19.70
CA ASP A 58 -18.17 15.02 19.13
C ASP A 58 -19.34 14.35 18.40
N ASN A 59 -19.34 13.01 18.31
CA ASN A 59 -20.48 12.22 17.83
C ASN A 59 -20.69 10.96 18.69
N TRP A 60 -21.95 10.62 18.92
CA TRP A 60 -22.38 9.65 19.92
C TRP A 60 -23.54 8.80 19.40
N GLU A 61 -23.55 7.51 19.73
CA GLU A 61 -24.59 6.55 19.33
C GLU A 61 -25.04 5.70 20.53
N PRO A 62 -26.27 5.15 20.52
CA PRO A 62 -26.71 4.21 21.56
C PRO A 62 -25.70 3.07 21.75
N LYS A 63 -25.36 2.77 23.00
CA LYS A 63 -24.38 1.74 23.33
C LYS A 63 -24.93 0.36 22.95
N SER A 64 -24.30 -0.28 21.98
CA SER A 64 -24.56 -1.68 21.67
C SER A 64 -23.29 -2.39 21.22
N LEU A 65 -23.21 -3.70 21.49
CA LEU A 65 -22.06 -4.51 21.08
C LEU A 65 -21.96 -4.58 19.56
N GLN A 66 -23.12 -4.61 18.88
CA GLN A 66 -23.19 -4.60 17.43
C GLN A 66 -22.56 -3.32 16.86
N THR A 67 -23.01 -2.14 17.30
CA THR A 67 -22.47 -0.86 16.82
C THR A 67 -20.96 -0.78 17.07
N PHE A 68 -20.51 -1.17 18.26
CA PHE A 68 -19.09 -1.12 18.65
C PHE A 68 -18.23 -2.01 17.74
N VAL A 69 -18.63 -3.28 17.57
CA VAL A 69 -17.90 -4.25 16.76
C VAL A 69 -17.92 -3.87 15.27
N SER A 70 -19.06 -3.40 14.75
CA SER A 70 -19.17 -2.96 13.36
C SER A 70 -18.22 -1.81 13.03
N LEU A 71 -18.09 -0.82 13.92
CA LEU A 71 -17.16 0.30 13.74
C LEU A 71 -15.70 -0.16 13.74
N ILE A 72 -15.33 -1.03 14.69
CA ILE A 72 -13.95 -1.53 14.83
C ILE A 72 -13.55 -2.41 13.65
N LEU A 73 -14.47 -3.25 13.15
CA LEU A 73 -14.17 -4.21 12.07
C LEU A 73 -14.16 -3.60 10.67
N LEU A 74 -14.73 -2.40 10.47
CA LEU A 74 -14.81 -1.78 9.14
C LEU A 74 -13.43 -1.60 8.50
N GLY A 75 -12.48 -1.04 9.24
CA GLY A 75 -11.10 -0.83 8.76
C GLY A 75 -10.41 -2.14 8.35
N PRO A 76 -10.28 -3.12 9.26
CA PRO A 76 -9.74 -4.45 8.94
C PRO A 76 -10.44 -5.16 7.78
N ALA A 77 -11.76 -5.06 7.67
CA ALA A 77 -12.51 -5.68 6.59
C ALA A 77 -12.12 -5.08 5.24
N ILE A 78 -12.04 -3.75 5.14
CA ILE A 78 -11.57 -3.06 3.93
C ILE A 78 -10.13 -3.49 3.60
N ILE A 79 -9.23 -3.49 4.58
CA ILE A 79 -7.83 -3.89 4.38
C ILE A 79 -7.72 -5.34 3.87
N LEU A 80 -8.49 -6.27 4.44
CA LEU A 80 -8.52 -7.67 4.00
C LEU A 80 -9.05 -7.80 2.57
N LEU A 81 -10.15 -7.13 2.25
CA LEU A 81 -10.72 -7.12 0.91
C LEU A 81 -9.73 -6.54 -0.11
N THR A 82 -9.06 -5.43 0.24
CA THR A 82 -8.02 -4.83 -0.61
C THR A 82 -6.84 -5.78 -0.80
N LEU A 83 -6.37 -6.46 0.24
CA LEU A 83 -5.27 -7.43 0.12
C LEU A 83 -5.67 -8.61 -0.78
N ILE A 84 -6.83 -9.20 -0.56
CA ILE A 84 -7.34 -10.35 -1.34
C ILE A 84 -7.55 -9.94 -2.80
N GLY A 85 -8.24 -8.82 -3.03
CA GLY A 85 -8.50 -8.29 -4.36
C GLY A 85 -7.22 -7.95 -5.11
N SER A 86 -6.27 -7.27 -4.47
CA SER A 86 -4.98 -6.94 -5.08
C SER A 86 -4.17 -8.18 -5.42
N GLN A 87 -4.11 -9.19 -4.54
CA GLN A 87 -3.46 -10.46 -4.88
C GLN A 87 -4.15 -11.19 -6.04
N ALA A 88 -5.49 -11.17 -6.10
CA ALA A 88 -6.23 -11.74 -7.21
C ALA A 88 -5.89 -11.01 -8.53
N LEU A 89 -5.90 -9.68 -8.53
CA LEU A 89 -5.54 -8.85 -9.70
C LEU A 89 -4.09 -9.09 -10.15
N ILE A 90 -3.13 -9.14 -9.22
CA ILE A 90 -1.73 -9.44 -9.54
C ILE A 90 -1.60 -10.83 -10.18
N ARG A 91 -2.33 -11.84 -9.67
CA ARG A 91 -2.33 -13.19 -10.25
C ARG A 91 -2.93 -13.21 -11.65
N MET A 92 -4.05 -12.51 -11.85
CA MET A 92 -4.68 -12.37 -13.17
C MET A 92 -3.74 -11.70 -14.16
N GLN A 93 -3.14 -10.57 -13.78
CA GLN A 93 -2.15 -9.88 -14.62
C GLN A 93 -0.97 -10.79 -14.96
N ALA A 94 -0.44 -11.53 -13.98
CA ALA A 94 0.69 -12.44 -14.21
C ALA A 94 0.35 -13.61 -15.15
N ALA A 95 -0.90 -14.07 -15.15
CA ALA A 95 -1.36 -15.16 -16.01
C ALA A 95 -1.47 -14.76 -17.49
N HIS A 96 -1.73 -13.47 -17.76
CA HIS A 96 -1.99 -12.94 -19.10
C HIS A 96 -0.80 -12.17 -19.70
N ILE A 97 0.39 -12.20 -19.08
CA ILE A 97 1.59 -11.47 -19.58
C ILE A 97 1.94 -11.85 -21.03
N THR A 98 1.77 -13.12 -21.40
CA THR A 98 2.23 -13.66 -22.70
C THR A 98 1.10 -13.84 -23.71
N ASP A 99 -0.11 -13.36 -23.38
CA ASP A 99 -1.26 -13.42 -24.28
C ASP A 99 -1.14 -12.38 -25.40
N PRO A 100 -1.93 -12.50 -26.49
CA PRO A 100 -1.95 -11.50 -27.54
C PRO A 100 -2.23 -10.09 -26.98
N GLY A 101 -1.33 -9.14 -27.24
CA GLY A 101 -1.40 -7.78 -26.70
C GLY A 101 -0.68 -7.58 -25.34
N GLY A 102 -0.09 -8.64 -24.77
CA GLY A 102 0.79 -8.59 -23.61
C GLY A 102 2.21 -8.13 -23.94
N ALA A 103 3.19 -8.71 -23.25
CA ALA A 103 4.61 -8.37 -23.40
C ALA A 103 5.10 -8.57 -24.85
N ARG A 104 5.86 -7.60 -25.37
CA ARG A 104 6.35 -7.59 -26.76
C ARG A 104 7.65 -8.36 -26.94
N THR A 105 8.40 -8.53 -25.86
CA THR A 105 9.70 -9.22 -25.85
C THR A 105 9.80 -10.18 -24.67
N VAL A 106 10.67 -11.17 -24.77
CA VAL A 106 10.95 -12.12 -23.68
C VAL A 106 11.46 -11.39 -22.43
N ASN A 107 12.33 -10.40 -22.59
CA ASN A 107 12.83 -9.59 -21.48
C ASN A 107 11.72 -8.79 -20.79
N GLU A 108 10.79 -8.21 -21.56
CA GLU A 108 9.64 -7.51 -21.01
C GLU A 108 8.71 -8.45 -20.23
N ALA A 109 8.49 -9.67 -20.73
CA ALA A 109 7.69 -10.68 -20.05
C ALA A 109 8.29 -11.05 -18.69
N TYR A 110 9.60 -11.33 -18.64
CA TYR A 110 10.29 -11.63 -17.38
C TYR A 110 10.33 -10.45 -16.42
N ARG A 111 10.65 -9.25 -16.92
CA ARG A 111 10.66 -8.02 -16.10
C ARG A 111 9.30 -7.78 -15.45
N THR A 112 8.23 -7.90 -16.23
CA THR A 112 6.85 -7.72 -15.73
C THR A 112 6.50 -8.78 -14.69
N TRP A 113 6.81 -10.04 -14.97
CA TRP A 113 6.51 -11.14 -14.05
C TRP A 113 7.25 -11.00 -12.72
N TRP A 114 8.54 -10.65 -12.75
CA TRP A 114 9.32 -10.44 -11.53
C TRP A 114 8.87 -9.19 -10.75
N GLY A 115 8.42 -8.15 -11.44
CA GLY A 115 7.78 -6.99 -10.80
C GLY A 115 6.49 -7.38 -10.06
N LEU A 116 5.61 -8.13 -10.70
CA LEU A 116 4.38 -8.65 -10.07
C LEU A 116 4.68 -9.64 -8.94
N HIS A 117 5.72 -10.47 -9.08
CA HIS A 117 6.16 -11.39 -8.04
C HIS A 117 6.71 -10.65 -6.81
N SER A 118 7.48 -9.58 -7.02
CA SER A 118 7.97 -8.67 -5.98
C SER A 118 6.80 -8.00 -5.24
N ALA A 119 5.86 -7.41 -5.99
CA ALA A 119 4.64 -6.82 -5.43
C ALA A 119 3.85 -7.85 -4.60
N MET A 120 3.62 -9.06 -5.14
CA MET A 120 2.96 -10.16 -4.42
C MET A 120 3.67 -10.53 -3.12
N ARG A 121 5.01 -10.56 -3.12
CA ARG A 121 5.82 -10.89 -1.94
C ARG A 121 5.67 -9.86 -0.84
N HIS A 122 5.65 -8.58 -1.19
CA HIS A 122 5.75 -7.49 -0.22
C HIS A 122 4.41 -6.86 0.17
N LEU A 123 3.38 -7.00 -0.66
CA LEU A 123 2.06 -6.44 -0.38
C LEU A 123 1.48 -6.96 0.95
N GLY A 124 1.65 -8.24 1.27
CA GLY A 124 1.04 -8.84 2.45
C GLY A 124 1.54 -8.26 3.78
N TRP A 125 2.87 -8.12 3.96
CA TRP A 125 3.42 -7.53 5.18
C TRP A 125 3.11 -6.05 5.29
N TYR A 126 3.05 -5.35 4.16
CA TYR A 126 2.70 -3.94 4.12
C TYR A 126 1.24 -3.71 4.55
N MET A 127 0.30 -4.50 4.01
CA MET A 127 -1.11 -4.46 4.42
C MET A 127 -1.30 -4.88 5.88
N PHE A 128 -0.48 -5.81 6.37
CA PHE A 128 -0.45 -6.16 7.79
C PHE A 128 0.02 -5.00 8.67
N ALA A 129 1.05 -4.25 8.26
CA ALA A 129 1.51 -3.06 8.98
C ALA A 129 0.43 -1.97 9.02
N ILE A 130 -0.27 -1.72 7.91
CA ILE A 130 -1.43 -0.81 7.86
C ILE A 130 -2.51 -1.26 8.85
N ASN A 131 -2.86 -2.56 8.85
CA ASN A 131 -3.83 -3.09 9.79
C ASN A 131 -3.40 -2.87 11.23
N LEU A 132 -2.14 -3.14 11.56
CA LEU A 132 -1.61 -2.95 12.91
C LEU A 132 -1.67 -1.49 13.34
N SER A 133 -1.33 -0.54 12.46
CA SER A 133 -1.48 0.89 12.73
C SER A 133 -2.94 1.26 13.03
N VAL A 134 -3.90 0.76 12.24
CA VAL A 134 -5.34 0.98 12.51
C VAL A 134 -5.76 0.38 13.85
N MET A 135 -5.28 -0.82 14.18
CA MET A 135 -5.59 -1.45 15.47
C MET A 135 -5.00 -0.71 16.67
N VAL A 136 -3.78 -0.16 16.53
CA VAL A 136 -3.17 0.70 17.56
C VAL A 136 -3.99 1.97 17.77
N LEU A 137 -4.47 2.60 16.69
CA LEU A 137 -5.34 3.77 16.78
C LEU A 137 -6.63 3.44 17.52
N LEU A 138 -7.29 2.32 17.19
CA LEU A 138 -8.53 1.93 17.87
C LEU A 138 -8.31 1.63 19.36
N LEU A 139 -7.21 0.98 19.73
CA LEU A 139 -6.85 0.77 21.14
C LEU A 139 -6.60 2.09 21.88
N ASP A 140 -5.95 3.05 21.23
CA ASP A 140 -5.68 4.36 21.81
C ASP A 140 -6.97 5.19 21.95
N SER A 141 -7.89 5.14 20.98
CA SER A 141 -9.14 5.91 20.99
C SER A 141 -10.11 5.51 22.11
N TYR A 142 -10.15 4.24 22.51
CA TYR A 142 -11.10 3.74 23.50
C TYR A 142 -10.54 3.63 24.93
N ARG A 143 -9.26 3.97 25.16
CA ARG A 143 -8.70 3.94 26.52
C ARG A 143 -9.16 5.14 27.35
N PRO A 144 -9.18 5.07 28.70
CA PRO A 144 -9.71 6.14 29.55
C PRO A 144 -9.02 7.50 29.46
N ALA A 145 -7.77 7.55 28.98
CA ALA A 145 -6.98 8.77 28.89
C ALA A 145 -6.24 8.84 27.54
N PRO A 146 -6.95 8.94 26.41
CA PRO A 146 -6.33 8.95 25.08
C PRO A 146 -5.30 10.09 24.99
N SER A 147 -4.26 9.89 24.20
CA SER A 147 -3.14 10.83 24.08
C SER A 147 -2.55 10.73 22.70
N THR A 148 -1.96 11.82 22.22
CA THR A 148 -1.30 11.89 20.91
C THR A 148 -0.24 10.81 20.67
N VAL A 149 0.32 10.19 21.72
CA VAL A 149 1.30 9.09 21.62
C VAL A 149 0.81 7.93 20.75
N GLY A 150 -0.44 7.46 20.90
CA GLY A 150 -0.94 6.34 20.09
C GLY A 150 -1.06 6.70 18.61
N ILE A 151 -1.49 7.93 18.32
CA ILE A 151 -1.54 8.51 16.97
C ILE A 151 -0.13 8.60 16.38
N VAL A 152 0.84 9.13 17.14
CA VAL A 152 2.23 9.27 16.70
C VAL A 152 2.86 7.91 16.43
N ILE A 153 2.63 6.91 17.28
CA ILE A 153 3.13 5.54 17.07
C ILE A 153 2.51 4.93 15.80
N ALA A 154 1.19 5.03 15.63
CA ALA A 154 0.50 4.44 14.50
C ALA A 154 0.88 5.09 13.16
N LEU A 155 0.92 6.44 13.11
CA LEU A 155 1.32 7.20 11.93
C LEU A 155 2.82 7.07 11.63
N GLY A 156 3.67 7.14 12.65
CA GLY A 156 5.11 6.95 12.50
C GLY A 156 5.44 5.54 12.01
N GLY A 157 4.78 4.53 12.56
CA GLY A 157 4.86 3.15 12.11
C GLY A 157 4.39 2.98 10.66
N LEU A 158 3.30 3.65 10.27
CA LEU A 158 2.81 3.64 8.89
C LEU A 158 3.80 4.30 7.93
N ILE A 159 4.31 5.49 8.25
CA ILE A 159 5.30 6.21 7.45
C ILE A 159 6.55 5.35 7.27
N LEU A 160 7.04 4.74 8.36
CA LEU A 160 8.19 3.85 8.31
C LEU A 160 7.91 2.62 7.42
N ALA A 161 6.78 1.95 7.60
CA ALA A 161 6.39 0.80 6.80
C ALA A 161 6.30 1.15 5.30
N THR A 162 5.70 2.30 4.98
CA THR A 162 5.60 2.83 3.61
C THR A 162 6.97 3.18 3.03
N ALA A 163 7.86 3.81 3.82
CA ALA A 163 9.23 4.12 3.38
C ALA A 163 10.05 2.84 3.12
N VAL A 164 9.96 1.86 4.01
CA VAL A 164 10.61 0.54 3.84
C VAL A 164 10.06 -0.19 2.63
N PHE A 165 8.73 -0.18 2.44
CA PHE A 165 8.09 -0.80 1.29
C PHE A 165 8.59 -0.17 -0.02
N MET A 166 8.58 1.16 -0.10
CA MET A 166 9.10 1.88 -1.26
C MET A 166 10.58 1.59 -1.51
N TRP A 167 11.41 1.58 -0.47
CA TRP A 167 12.83 1.27 -0.60
C TRP A 167 13.06 -0.13 -1.17
N ILE A 168 12.34 -1.14 -0.66
CA ILE A 168 12.39 -2.52 -1.17
C ILE A 168 11.96 -2.56 -2.64
N MET A 169 10.83 -1.94 -2.98
CA MET A 169 10.32 -1.92 -4.35
C MET A 169 11.30 -1.26 -5.33
N VAL A 170 11.93 -0.14 -4.94
CA VAL A 170 12.97 0.52 -5.76
C VAL A 170 14.20 -0.37 -5.91
N LYS A 171 14.63 -1.02 -4.82
CA LYS A 171 15.79 -1.90 -4.84
C LYS A 171 15.56 -3.11 -5.75
N GLU A 172 14.45 -3.82 -5.58
CA GLU A 172 14.13 -4.99 -6.40
C GLU A 172 13.86 -4.59 -7.85
N SER A 173 13.18 -3.46 -8.11
CA SER A 173 12.99 -2.94 -9.47
C SER A 173 14.31 -2.71 -10.20
N LYS A 174 15.31 -2.10 -9.53
CA LYS A 174 16.67 -1.94 -10.10
C LYS A 174 17.35 -3.28 -10.38
N GLN A 175 17.22 -4.26 -9.50
CA GLN A 175 17.79 -5.59 -9.69
C GLN A 175 17.15 -6.32 -10.88
N ILE A 176 15.83 -6.21 -11.01
CA ILE A 176 15.08 -6.79 -12.13
C ILE A 176 15.47 -6.12 -13.44
N GLU A 177 15.63 -4.79 -13.47
CA GLU A 177 16.05 -4.06 -14.67
C GLU A 177 17.49 -4.40 -15.08
N GLN A 178 18.40 -4.65 -14.14
CA GLN A 178 19.75 -5.14 -14.45
C GLN A 178 19.73 -6.53 -15.08
N GLN A 179 18.84 -7.41 -14.64
CA GLN A 179 18.72 -8.77 -15.17
C GLN A 179 17.93 -8.81 -16.50
N TYR A 180 16.94 -7.94 -16.65
CA TYR A 180 16.03 -7.87 -17.80
C TYR A 180 15.94 -6.42 -18.33
N PRO A 181 16.98 -5.96 -19.05
CA PRO A 181 17.14 -4.55 -19.42
C PRO A 181 16.03 -4.05 -20.35
N LYS A 182 15.77 -2.75 -20.27
CA LYS A 182 14.87 -2.04 -21.18
C LYS A 182 15.53 -1.81 -22.55
N PRO A 183 14.74 -1.59 -23.61
CA PRO A 183 15.26 -1.16 -24.91
C PRO A 183 16.10 0.12 -24.78
N GLU A 184 17.09 0.31 -25.66
CA GLU A 184 18.08 1.41 -25.59
C GLU A 184 17.44 2.81 -25.42
N GLY A 185 16.31 3.08 -26.07
CA GLY A 185 15.61 4.38 -26.00
C GLY A 185 14.90 4.69 -24.68
N GLU A 186 14.80 3.71 -23.77
CA GLU A 186 14.13 3.85 -22.46
C GLU A 186 15.10 3.76 -21.28
N GLN A 187 16.37 3.40 -21.53
CA GLN A 187 17.38 3.28 -20.49
C GLN A 187 17.72 4.64 -19.88
N GLY A 188 17.91 4.67 -18.55
CA GLY A 188 18.30 5.87 -17.82
C GLY A 188 17.19 6.91 -17.61
N LYS A 189 15.99 6.71 -18.17
CA LYS A 189 14.85 7.62 -17.99
C LYS A 189 14.08 7.39 -16.69
N THR A 190 14.36 6.32 -15.95
CA THR A 190 13.69 6.01 -14.68
C THR A 190 14.61 6.24 -13.49
N TRP A 191 14.11 6.95 -12.48
CA TRP A 191 14.79 7.21 -11.22
C TRP A 191 13.95 6.68 -10.05
N GLY A 192 14.21 5.42 -9.68
CA GLY A 192 13.43 4.73 -8.65
C GLY A 192 11.98 4.57 -9.08
N ILE A 193 11.05 5.16 -8.32
CA ILE A 193 9.62 5.17 -8.65
C ILE A 193 9.23 6.24 -9.67
N PHE A 194 10.14 7.15 -10.05
CA PHE A 194 9.87 8.31 -10.90
C PHE A 194 10.40 8.13 -12.33
N TYR A 195 9.82 8.89 -13.26
CA TYR A 195 10.36 9.07 -14.61
C TYR A 195 11.01 10.44 -14.74
N ASN A 196 12.10 10.55 -15.48
CA ASN A 196 12.87 11.78 -15.64
C ASN A 196 13.25 11.97 -17.11
N ASP A 197 12.39 12.65 -17.87
CA ASP A 197 12.67 13.07 -19.23
C ASP A 197 12.17 14.51 -19.44
N PRO A 198 13.08 15.51 -19.46
CA PRO A 198 12.71 16.90 -19.73
C PRO A 198 12.15 17.13 -21.15
N ALA A 199 12.40 16.23 -22.11
CA ALA A 199 11.87 16.34 -23.46
C ALA A 199 10.40 15.90 -23.51
N ASP A 200 10.00 14.90 -22.73
CA ASP A 200 8.61 14.45 -22.63
C ASP A 200 7.76 15.49 -21.88
N LYS A 201 6.68 15.99 -22.52
CA LYS A 201 5.80 17.03 -21.95
C LYS A 201 4.75 16.48 -20.99
N ARG A 202 4.52 15.16 -20.99
CA ARG A 202 3.50 14.53 -20.15
C ARG A 202 3.95 14.54 -18.69
N ILE A 203 3.01 14.81 -17.79
CA ILE A 203 3.25 14.79 -16.33
C ILE A 203 3.10 13.38 -15.79
N LEU A 204 2.10 12.64 -16.26
CA LEU A 204 1.85 11.25 -15.91
C LEU A 204 2.26 10.35 -17.08
N ILE A 205 3.16 9.40 -16.81
CA ILE A 205 3.79 8.55 -17.82
C ILE A 205 3.41 7.12 -17.56
N ASP A 206 2.91 6.44 -18.59
CA ASP A 206 2.78 4.99 -18.59
C ASP A 206 4.17 4.37 -18.82
N THR A 207 4.63 3.54 -17.88
CA THR A 207 5.96 2.91 -17.93
C THR A 207 5.99 1.62 -18.76
N GLY A 208 4.95 1.34 -19.56
CA GLY A 208 5.01 0.39 -20.68
C GLY A 208 3.98 -0.72 -20.66
N SER A 209 3.11 -0.82 -19.65
CA SER A 209 2.10 -1.89 -19.56
C SER A 209 0.65 -1.40 -19.62
N GLY A 210 0.41 -0.10 -19.84
CA GLY A 210 -0.94 0.49 -19.81
C GLY A 210 -1.51 0.71 -18.41
N THR A 211 -0.87 0.16 -17.37
CA THR A 211 -1.39 0.10 -16.00
C THR A 211 -0.45 0.69 -14.95
N HIS A 212 0.82 0.93 -15.29
CA HIS A 212 1.81 1.52 -14.39
C HIS A 212 2.03 2.98 -14.74
N PHE A 213 1.59 3.88 -13.88
CA PHE A 213 1.78 5.31 -14.05
C PHE A 213 2.81 5.85 -13.07
N THR A 214 3.63 6.79 -13.55
CA THR A 214 4.58 7.52 -12.72
C THR A 214 4.61 9.01 -13.09
N LEU A 215 5.13 9.84 -12.19
CA LEU A 215 5.32 11.26 -12.41
C LEU A 215 6.64 11.52 -13.15
N ASN A 216 6.57 12.36 -14.19
CA ASN A 216 7.74 12.90 -14.86
C ASN A 216 8.36 14.05 -14.07
N ILE A 217 9.35 13.74 -13.24
CA ILE A 217 10.11 14.73 -12.46
C ILE A 217 11.11 15.55 -13.30
N GLY A 218 11.24 15.25 -14.60
CA GLY A 218 11.91 16.13 -15.57
C GLY A 218 11.15 17.45 -15.81
N ARG A 219 9.89 17.53 -15.36
CA ARG A 219 9.02 18.71 -15.50
C ARG A 219 8.74 19.38 -14.15
N PRO A 220 8.64 20.72 -14.09
CA PRO A 220 8.30 21.43 -12.85
C PRO A 220 6.99 20.94 -12.21
N ALA A 221 5.94 20.76 -13.02
CA ALA A 221 4.65 20.26 -12.52
C ALA A 221 4.75 18.85 -11.92
N GLY A 222 5.54 17.95 -12.53
CA GLY A 222 5.77 16.61 -11.97
C GLY A 222 6.53 16.64 -10.65
N LYS A 223 7.50 17.54 -10.49
CA LYS A 223 8.18 17.77 -9.20
C LYS A 223 7.22 18.29 -8.13
N ILE A 224 6.36 19.25 -8.46
CA ILE A 224 5.37 19.81 -7.53
C ILE A 224 4.43 18.69 -7.05
N TRP A 225 3.90 17.88 -7.97
CA TRP A 225 3.05 16.75 -7.61
C TRP A 225 3.76 15.70 -6.74
N ALA A 226 5.03 15.41 -7.04
CA ALA A 226 5.82 14.52 -6.19
C ALA A 226 6.00 15.10 -4.77
N ILE A 227 6.34 16.38 -4.66
CA ILE A 227 6.49 17.04 -3.34
C ILE A 227 5.16 17.04 -2.58
N ILE A 228 4.04 17.30 -3.23
CA ILE A 228 2.72 17.27 -2.56
C ILE A 228 2.42 15.86 -2.07
N LEU A 229 2.55 14.84 -2.94
CA LEU A 229 2.18 13.47 -2.62
C LEU A 229 3.02 12.86 -1.50
N PHE A 230 4.33 13.15 -1.47
CA PHE A 230 5.27 12.55 -0.51
C PHE A 230 5.62 13.47 0.65
N GLY A 231 5.64 14.79 0.44
CA GLY A 231 6.01 15.79 1.43
C GLY A 231 4.86 16.21 2.34
N ALA A 232 3.63 16.35 1.82
CA ALA A 232 2.50 16.80 2.65
C ALA A 232 2.21 15.85 3.83
N PRO A 233 2.20 14.50 3.67
CA PRO A 233 2.03 13.59 4.80
C PRO A 233 3.13 13.73 5.86
N LEU A 234 4.38 13.97 5.44
CA LEU A 234 5.51 14.15 6.36
C LEU A 234 5.41 15.46 7.13
N VAL A 235 5.06 16.56 6.46
CA VAL A 235 4.85 17.86 7.10
C VAL A 235 3.72 17.78 8.12
N PHE A 236 2.61 17.13 7.77
CA PHE A 236 1.50 16.89 8.68
C PHE A 236 1.93 16.08 9.91
N PHE A 237 2.70 15.00 9.71
CA PHE A 237 3.21 14.19 10.81
C PHE A 237 4.17 14.96 11.72
N LEU A 238 5.07 15.77 11.16
CA LEU A 238 5.97 16.61 11.95
C LEU A 238 5.22 17.68 12.76
N TRP A 239 4.17 18.27 12.18
CA TRP A 239 3.30 19.20 12.89
C TRP A 239 2.64 18.52 14.10
N LEU A 240 2.13 17.29 13.97
CA LEU A 240 1.54 16.54 15.08
C LEU A 240 2.50 16.22 16.23
N ILE A 241 3.81 16.18 16.00
CA ILE A 241 4.81 15.94 17.05
C ILE A 241 5.09 17.21 17.85
N ILE A 242 4.94 18.37 17.21
CA ILE A 242 5.36 19.68 17.76
C ILE A 242 4.16 20.46 18.35
N ALA A 243 2.96 20.24 17.80
CA ALA A 243 1.70 20.85 18.26
C ALA A 243 1.18 20.16 19.53
#